data_AF-A0A1H7UXL6-F1
#
_entry.id   AF-A0A1H7UXL6-F1
#
_cell.length_a   1.000
_cell.length_b   1.000
_cell.length_c   1.000
_cell.angle_alpha   90.00
_cell.angle_beta   90.00
_cell.angle_gamma   90.00
#
_symmetry.space_group_name_H-M   'P 1'
#
loop_
_entity.id
_entity.type
_entity.pdbx_description
1 polymer ?
#
loop_
_entity_poly.entity_id
_entity_poly.type
_entity_poly.pdbx_seq_one_letter_code
_entity_poly.pdbx_strand_id
1 'polypeptide(L)'
;MLAELSPLEVTGLVVSLVGLIPVVTQYRSETKLFTAGYVLLVVGMLATNLETFALEPVLNLVEHGVGIGLAGVMFLAAAYVRRKEVITAGE
;
A
#
# COMPACT_ATOMS: atom_id res chain seq x y z
N MET A 1 -4.07 -24.15 10.66
CA MET A 1 -3.47 -22.83 10.92
C MET A 1 -2.59 -22.34 9.77
N LEU A 2 -1.33 -22.79 9.59
CA LEU A 2 -0.53 -22.31 8.43
C LEU A 2 -1.03 -22.84 7.07
N ALA A 3 -1.67 -24.01 7.04
CA ALA A 3 -2.22 -24.62 5.83
C ALA A 3 -3.49 -23.93 5.30
N GLU A 4 -4.08 -23.00 6.06
CA GLU A 4 -5.26 -22.23 5.65
C GLU A 4 -4.89 -20.93 4.93
N LEU A 5 -3.61 -20.54 4.96
CA LEU A 5 -3.13 -19.35 4.28
C LEU A 5 -3.02 -19.60 2.78
N SER A 6 -3.61 -18.70 1.99
CA SER A 6 -3.45 -18.68 0.54
C SER A 6 -1.98 -18.41 0.16
N PRO A 7 -1.33 -19.26 -0.64
CA PRO A 7 0.05 -19.02 -1.08
C PRO A 7 0.23 -17.68 -1.80
N LEU A 8 -0.80 -17.23 -2.52
CA LEU A 8 -0.78 -15.95 -3.23
C LEU A 8 -0.79 -14.76 -2.26
N GLU A 9 -1.64 -14.79 -1.24
CA GLU A 9 -1.76 -13.72 -0.24
C GLU A 9 -0.51 -13.60 0.61
N VAL A 10 0.08 -14.74 1.01
CA VAL A 10 1.33 -14.78 1.75
C VAL A 10 2.48 -14.25 0.89
N THR A 11 2.54 -14.64 -0.39
CA THR A 11 3.54 -14.12 -1.33
C THR A 11 3.39 -12.61 -1.49
N GLY A 12 2.16 -12.12 -1.65
CA GLY A 12 1.86 -10.69 -1.74
C GLY A 12 2.31 -9.92 -0.49
N LEU A 13 2.09 -10.49 0.70
CA LEU A 13 2.52 -9.89 1.97
C LEU A 13 4.05 -9.84 2.06
N VAL A 14 4.75 -10.93 1.73
CA VAL A 14 6.21 -10.96 1.73
C VAL A 14 6.78 -9.93 0.74
N VAL A 15 6.25 -9.89 -0.49
CA VAL A 15 6.70 -8.94 -1.52
C VAL A 15 6.45 -7.49 -1.08
N SER A 16 5.29 -7.19 -0.48
CA SER A 16 4.98 -5.84 0.00
C SER A 16 5.89 -5.42 1.16
N LEU A 17 6.21 -6.33 2.08
CA LEU A 17 7.15 -6.07 3.17
C LEU A 17 8.59 -5.87 2.69
N VAL A 18 9.05 -6.69 1.74
CA VAL A 18 10.38 -6.54 1.14
C VAL A 18 10.48 -5.24 0.36
N GLY A 19 9.45 -4.90 -0.43
CA GLY A 19 9.42 -3.64 -1.17
C GLY A 19 9.21 -2.41 -0.28
N LEU A 20 8.70 -2.55 0.95
CA LEU A 20 8.65 -1.46 1.91
C LEU A 20 10.06 -0.98 2.29
N ILE A 21 11.06 -1.86 2.29
CA ILE A 21 12.46 -1.52 2.63
C ILE A 21 13.00 -0.36 1.77
N PRO A 22 13.04 -0.45 0.42
CA PRO A 22 13.48 0.67 -0.39
C PRO A 22 12.56 1.89 -0.26
N VAL A 23 11.24 1.70 -0.07
CA VAL A 23 10.29 2.81 0.09
C VAL A 23 10.59 3.68 1.33
N VAL A 24 10.91 3.04 2.46
CA VAL A 24 11.22 3.77 3.71
C VAL A 24 12.66 4.27 3.73
N THR A 25 13.61 3.47 3.25
CA THR A 25 15.04 3.85 3.27
C THR A 25 15.38 4.95 2.26
N GLN A 26 14.61 5.06 1.18
CA GLN A 26 14.75 6.10 0.16
C GLN A 26 13.66 7.18 0.26
N TYR A 27 13.00 7.30 1.41
CA TYR A 27 11.97 8.31 1.65
C TYR A 27 12.52 9.73 1.42
N ARG A 28 11.75 10.54 0.70
CA ARG A 28 12.00 11.96 0.47
C ARG A 28 10.71 12.75 0.67
N SER A 29 10.80 14.03 0.98
CA SER A 29 9.64 14.93 1.11
C SER A 29 8.76 14.95 -0.14
N GLU A 30 9.39 14.86 -1.30
CA GLU A 30 8.82 14.86 -2.64
C GLU A 30 8.04 13.58 -2.92
N THR A 31 8.43 12.44 -2.33
CA THR A 31 7.81 11.13 -2.54
C THR A 31 6.79 10.77 -1.45
N LYS A 32 6.48 11.70 -0.53
CA LYS A 32 5.63 11.42 0.66
C LYS A 32 4.28 10.78 0.34
N LEU A 33 3.61 11.23 -0.72
CA LEU A 33 2.30 10.71 -1.11
C LEU A 33 2.41 9.30 -1.68
N PHE A 34 3.46 9.02 -2.43
CA PHE A 34 3.75 7.68 -2.92
C PHE A 34 4.05 6.73 -1.75
N THR A 35 4.90 7.15 -0.81
CA THR A 35 5.20 6.36 0.40
C THR A 35 3.93 6.09 1.22
N ALA A 36 3.06 7.08 1.41
CA ALA A 36 1.78 6.88 2.10
C ALA A 36 0.90 5.84 1.39
N GLY A 37 0.77 5.92 0.06
CA GLY A 37 0.05 4.92 -0.73
C GLY A 37 0.64 3.51 -0.58
N TYR A 38 1.96 3.38 -0.58
CA TYR A 38 2.63 2.10 -0.40
C TYR A 38 2.40 1.50 0.99
N VAL A 39 2.46 2.32 2.04
CA VAL A 39 2.16 1.87 3.41
C VAL A 39 0.72 1.38 3.53
N LEU A 40 -0.24 2.05 2.89
CA LEU A 40 -1.62 1.59 2.84
C LEU A 40 -1.74 0.22 2.18
N LEU A 41 -1.02 -0.04 1.08
CA LEU A 41 -1.00 -1.39 0.47
C LEU A 41 -0.47 -2.45 1.44
N VAL A 42 0.58 -2.16 2.21
CA VAL A 42 1.10 -3.09 3.22
C VAL A 42 0.06 -3.34 4.31
N VAL A 43 -0.65 -2.31 4.76
CA VAL A 43 -1.77 -2.45 5.71
C VAL A 43 -2.87 -3.34 5.12
N GLY A 44 -3.20 -3.16 3.85
CA GLY A 44 -4.16 -4.02 3.15
C GLY A 44 -3.72 -5.48 3.14
N MET A 45 -2.48 -5.76 2.76
CA MET A 45 -1.95 -7.14 2.75
C MET A 45 -1.91 -7.79 4.12
N LEU A 46 -1.62 -7.02 5.17
CA LEU A 46 -1.72 -7.50 6.55
C LEU A 46 -3.16 -7.84 6.90
N ALA A 47 -4.13 -7.00 6.54
CA ALA A 47 -5.55 -7.26 6.78
C ALA A 47 -6.02 -8.53 6.07
N THR A 48 -5.69 -8.71 4.78
CA THR A 48 -6.02 -9.92 4.00
C THR A 48 -5.52 -11.19 4.68
N ASN A 49 -4.26 -11.21 5.12
CA ASN A 49 -3.68 -12.42 5.74
C ASN A 49 -4.18 -12.63 7.19
N LEU A 50 -4.64 -11.59 7.87
CA LEU A 50 -5.20 -11.69 9.22
C LEU A 50 -6.66 -12.15 9.21
N GLU A 51 -7.39 -11.92 8.12
CA GLU A 51 -8.81 -12.31 7.99
C GLU A 51 -9.01 -13.81 8.12
N THR A 52 -8.02 -14.60 7.71
CA THR A 52 -8.00 -16.06 7.86
C THR A 52 -8.17 -16.49 9.33
N PHE A 53 -7.86 -15.62 10.30
CA PHE A 53 -7.93 -15.94 11.71
C PHE A 53 -9.15 -15.35 12.43
N ALA A 54 -9.66 -14.18 12.05
CA ALA A 54 -10.84 -13.54 12.65
C ALA A 54 -11.30 -12.28 11.90
N LEU A 55 -12.49 -11.75 12.23
CA LEU A 55 -12.95 -10.38 11.89
C LEU A 55 -13.11 -10.08 10.38
N GLU A 56 -13.46 -11.10 9.58
CA GLU A 56 -13.59 -11.02 8.13
C GLU A 56 -14.33 -9.75 7.62
N PRO A 57 -15.52 -9.34 8.10
CA PRO A 57 -16.18 -8.15 7.56
C PRO A 57 -15.41 -6.84 7.81
N VAL A 58 -14.70 -6.74 8.93
CA VAL A 58 -13.91 -5.56 9.29
C VAL A 58 -12.61 -5.55 8.52
N LEU A 59 -11.91 -6.68 8.47
CA LEU A 59 -10.63 -6.79 7.77
C LEU A 59 -10.79 -6.70 6.26
N ASN A 60 -11.89 -7.19 5.70
CA ASN A 60 -12.21 -7.00 4.29
C ASN A 60 -12.41 -5.51 3.94
N LEU A 61 -13.09 -4.73 4.82
CA LEU A 61 -13.21 -3.28 4.66
C LEU A 61 -11.86 -2.58 4.78
N VAL A 62 -11.00 -3.00 5.73
CA VAL A 62 -9.65 -2.45 5.88
C VAL A 62 -8.81 -2.76 4.64
N GLU A 63 -8.86 -3.98 4.12
CA GLU A 63 -8.17 -4.36 2.90
C GLU A 63 -8.65 -3.51 1.70
N HIS A 64 -9.94 -3.59 1.37
CA HIS A 64 -10.46 -3.04 0.13
C HIS A 64 -10.62 -1.52 0.20
N GLY A 65 -11.14 -1.02 1.32
CA GLY A 65 -11.39 0.41 1.51
C GLY A 65 -10.12 1.17 1.85
N VAL A 66 -9.44 0.78 2.94
CA VAL A 66 -8.27 1.51 3.45
C VAL A 66 -7.00 1.13 2.68
N GLY A 67 -6.76 -0.16 2.50
CA GLY A 67 -5.54 -0.67 1.88
C GLY A 67 -5.48 -0.33 0.41
N ILE A 68 -6.43 -0.85 -0.38
CA ILE A 68 -6.44 -0.71 -1.84
C ILE A 68 -7.03 0.64 -2.26
N GLY A 69 -8.22 0.98 -1.78
CA GLY A 69 -8.95 2.18 -2.18
C GLY A 69 -8.18 3.47 -1.90
N LEU A 70 -7.80 3.71 -0.63
CA LEU A 70 -7.06 4.92 -0.27
C LEU A 70 -5.63 4.92 -0.84
N ALA A 71 -4.97 3.77 -1.01
CA ALA A 71 -3.69 3.73 -1.71
C ALA A 71 -3.82 4.25 -3.14
N GLY A 72 -4.86 3.83 -3.87
CA GLY A 72 -5.18 4.33 -5.21
C GLY A 72 -5.34 5.86 -5.24
N VAL A 73 -6.07 6.42 -4.26
CA VAL A 73 -6.22 7.88 -4.11
C VAL A 73 -4.87 8.56 -3.85
N MET A 74 -4.02 7.99 -2.99
CA MET A 74 -2.69 8.52 -2.70
C MET A 74 -1.77 8.48 -3.91
N PHE A 75 -1.78 7.40 -4.69
CA PHE A 75 -0.98 7.32 -5.92
C PHE A 75 -1.48 8.30 -6.99
N LEU A 76 -2.79 8.46 -7.13
CA LEU A 76 -3.36 9.49 -8.01
C LEU A 76 -2.90 10.89 -7.59
N ALA A 77 -2.99 11.21 -6.30
CA ALA A 77 -2.53 12.48 -5.77
C ALA A 77 -1.02 12.68 -5.98
N ALA A 78 -0.21 11.65 -5.74
CA ALA A 78 1.23 11.67 -5.97
C ALA A 78 1.56 11.99 -7.44
N ALA A 79 0.89 11.30 -8.38
CA ALA A 79 1.07 11.54 -9.82
C ALA A 79 0.66 12.96 -10.22
N TYR A 80 -0.45 13.46 -9.68
CA TYR A 80 -0.93 14.81 -9.96
C TYR A 80 0.05 15.89 -9.47
N VAL A 81 0.51 15.80 -8.22
CA VAL A 81 1.48 16.74 -7.64
C VAL A 81 2.78 16.71 -8.44
N ARG A 82 3.30 15.50 -8.74
CA ARG A 82 4.53 15.35 -9.50
C ARG A 82 4.41 15.94 -10.91
N ARG A 83 3.28 15.74 -11.59
CA ARG A 83 3.00 16.36 -12.89
C ARG A 83 3.07 17.88 -12.81
N LYS A 84 2.46 18.49 -11.79
CA LYS A 84 2.47 19.94 -11.61
C LYS A 84 3.88 20.49 -11.41
N GLU A 85 4.68 19.85 -10.56
CA GLU A 85 6.07 20.23 -10.31
C GLU A 85 6.93 20.21 -11.58
N VAL A 86 6.80 19.16 -12.40
CA VAL A 86 7.56 19.02 -13.65
C VAL A 86 7.19 20.10 -14.66
N ILE A 87 5.90 20.46 -14.77
CA ILE A 87 5.44 21.51 -15.69
C ILE A 87 5.98 22.87 -15.25
N THR A 88 5.84 23.24 -13.97
CA THR A 88 6.30 24.53 -13.45
C THR A 88 7.83 24.66 -13.43
N ALA A 89 8.57 23.56 -13.25
CA ALA A 89 10.04 23.60 -13.30
C ALA A 89 10.60 23.76 -14.73
N GLY A 90 9.77 23.61 -15.76
CA GLY A 90 10.13 23.81 -17.17
C GLY A 90 9.75 25.19 -17.74
N GLU A 91 9.10 26.04 -16.94
CA GLU A 91 8.83 27.46 -17.22
C GLU A 91 9.92 28.36 -16.63
#